data_AF-T0SXV0-F1
#
_entry.id   AF-T0SXV0-F1
#
_cell.length_a   1.000
_cell.length_b   1.000
_cell.length_c   1.000
_cell.angle_alpha   90.00
_cell.angle_beta   90.00
_cell.angle_gamma   90.00
#
_symmetry.space_group_name_H-M   'P 1'
#
loop_
_entity.id
_entity.type
_entity.pdbx_description
1 polymer ?
#
loop_
_entity_poly.entity_id
_entity_poly.type
_entity_poly.pdbx_seq_one_letter_code
_entity_poly.pdbx_strand_id
1 'polypeptide(L)'
;MSLLKFSVVLFSLSSFAFSGNECFNTNFSVEVTHKSFPFGLLNKTLKIVKKECEIEISHNEFKYRNRKWIIDTCREPVHIKIDTGSVDVIRRGVDCQMSTDKFCKEYSLIKKIIQDDGLIFAEGSKTELESDHGKTYCSYVLVDQYLGKSLVMTKGFDYDYLMADKTSTGKKEGASNVSIDPNSGKADF
;
A
#
# COMPACT_ATOMS: atom_id res chain seq x y z
N MET A 1 -22.62 54.07 18.39
CA MET A 1 -22.42 53.18 17.22
C MET A 1 -21.54 52.04 17.68
N SER A 2 -22.13 50.87 17.92
CA SER A 2 -21.38 49.66 18.33
C SER A 2 -21.11 48.84 17.09
N LEU A 3 -19.84 48.77 16.68
CA LEU A 3 -19.40 47.96 15.55
C LEU A 3 -19.36 46.49 16.00
N LEU A 4 -20.19 45.68 15.35
CA LEU A 4 -20.28 44.24 15.55
C LEU A 4 -18.90 43.59 15.32
N LYS A 5 -18.36 43.00 16.40
CA LYS A 5 -17.19 42.14 16.37
C LYS A 5 -17.58 40.83 15.67
N PHE A 6 -17.30 40.72 14.37
CA PHE A 6 -17.37 39.43 13.68
C PHE A 6 -16.19 38.57 14.13
N SER A 7 -16.47 37.65 15.05
CA SER A 7 -15.55 36.55 15.38
C SER A 7 -15.71 35.48 14.30
N VAL A 8 -14.80 35.48 13.33
CA VAL A 8 -14.68 34.39 12.36
C VAL A 8 -14.04 33.22 13.08
N VAL A 9 -14.86 32.28 13.54
CA VAL A 9 -14.40 30.97 14.01
C VAL A 9 -13.90 30.23 12.76
N LEU A 10 -12.58 30.22 12.54
CA LEU A 10 -11.95 29.28 11.63
C LEU A 10 -12.17 27.87 12.20
N PHE A 11 -13.18 27.16 11.68
CA PHE A 11 -13.24 25.72 11.81
C PHE A 11 -12.08 25.14 11.00
N SER A 12 -10.99 24.79 11.68
CA SER A 12 -9.97 23.92 11.11
C SER A 12 -10.64 22.58 10.81
N LEU A 13 -11.05 22.38 9.56
CA LEU A 13 -11.42 21.07 9.05
C LEU A 13 -10.13 20.24 9.04
N SER A 14 -9.91 19.51 10.12
CA SER A 14 -8.97 18.40 10.13
C SER A 14 -9.51 17.38 9.14
N SER A 15 -9.03 17.38 7.89
CA SER A 15 -9.23 16.23 7.01
C SER A 15 -8.50 15.06 7.66
N PHE A 16 -9.24 14.26 8.42
CA PHE A 16 -8.72 13.03 8.97
C PHE A 16 -8.33 12.14 7.79
N ALA A 17 -7.08 11.70 7.76
CA ALA A 17 -6.66 10.70 6.78
C ALA A 17 -7.45 9.40 7.00
N PHE A 18 -7.76 8.70 5.90
CA PHE A 18 -8.41 7.40 5.99
C PHE A 18 -7.62 6.45 6.88
N SER A 19 -8.35 5.56 7.57
CA SER A 19 -7.74 4.64 8.53
C SER A 19 -7.16 3.40 7.84
N GLY A 20 -6.27 2.68 8.52
CA GLY A 20 -5.74 1.42 7.97
C GLY A 20 -6.81 0.34 7.85
N ASN A 21 -7.76 0.30 8.79
CA ASN A 21 -8.96 -0.54 8.69
C ASN A 21 -9.83 -0.17 7.51
N GLU A 22 -10.04 1.12 7.26
CA GLU A 22 -10.80 1.61 6.12
C GLU A 22 -10.15 1.14 4.80
N CYS A 23 -8.84 1.32 4.69
CA CYS A 23 -8.05 0.84 3.55
C CYS A 23 -8.17 -0.68 3.35
N PHE A 24 -8.05 -1.47 4.42
CA PHE A 24 -8.13 -2.93 4.32
C PHE A 24 -9.54 -3.44 4.01
N ASN A 25 -10.60 -2.80 4.51
CA ASN A 25 -11.97 -3.33 4.36
C ASN A 25 -12.67 -2.84 3.09
N THR A 26 -12.31 -1.68 2.54
CA THR A 26 -12.98 -1.10 1.38
C THR A 26 -12.60 -1.79 0.07
N ASN A 27 -13.58 -1.95 -0.81
CA ASN A 27 -13.36 -2.40 -2.20
C ASN A 27 -13.27 -1.17 -3.10
N PHE A 28 -12.31 -1.17 -4.02
CA PHE A 28 -12.16 -0.06 -4.96
C PHE A 28 -11.51 -0.50 -6.27
N SER A 29 -11.65 0.35 -7.28
CA SER A 29 -10.94 0.27 -8.55
C SER A 29 -10.38 1.66 -8.85
N VAL A 30 -9.12 1.72 -9.27
CA VAL A 30 -8.45 2.94 -9.71
C VAL A 30 -7.69 2.67 -11.00
N GLU A 31 -7.68 3.64 -11.90
CA GLU A 31 -6.95 3.59 -13.16
C GLU A 31 -6.20 4.90 -13.37
N VAL A 32 -4.86 4.84 -13.37
CA VAL A 32 -3.97 5.98 -13.56
C VAL A 32 -3.35 5.86 -14.95
N THR A 33 -3.57 6.86 -15.80
CA THR A 33 -3.01 6.90 -17.16
C THR A 33 -2.19 8.16 -17.33
N HIS A 34 -0.94 8.01 -17.76
CA HIS A 34 -0.04 9.15 -18.02
C HIS A 34 0.83 8.91 -19.25
N LYS A 35 1.38 10.01 -19.78
CA LYS A 35 2.29 9.98 -20.93
C LYS A 35 3.67 9.46 -20.53
N SER A 36 4.32 8.71 -21.41
CA SER A 36 5.67 8.14 -21.23
C SER A 36 6.63 8.49 -22.37
N PHE A 37 7.93 8.38 -22.08
CA PHE A 37 9.04 8.66 -23.00
C PHE A 37 9.13 7.66 -24.17
N PRO A 38 9.67 8.04 -25.35
CA PRO A 38 10.08 9.38 -25.79
C PRO A 38 8.92 10.23 -26.34
N PHE A 39 8.96 11.54 -26.03
CA PHE A 39 8.04 12.59 -26.53
C PHE A 39 6.57 12.53 -26.07
N GLY A 40 6.23 11.72 -25.06
CA GLY A 40 4.84 11.64 -24.58
C GLY A 40 3.87 11.09 -25.62
N LEU A 41 4.38 10.37 -26.62
CA LEU A 41 3.62 9.73 -27.68
C LEU A 41 2.98 8.42 -27.22
N LEU A 42 3.48 7.86 -26.12
CA LEU A 42 3.04 6.60 -25.55
C LEU A 42 2.30 6.88 -24.24
N ASN A 43 1.25 6.12 -23.97
CA ASN A 43 0.57 6.14 -22.68
C ASN A 43 0.95 4.88 -21.91
N LYS A 44 1.19 5.03 -20.62
CA LYS A 44 1.18 3.95 -19.65
C LYS A 44 -0.11 4.00 -18.86
N THR A 45 -0.64 2.83 -18.56
CA THR A 45 -1.83 2.70 -17.72
C THR A 45 -1.56 1.71 -16.61
N LEU A 46 -1.73 2.16 -15.38
CA LEU A 46 -1.76 1.35 -14.17
C LEU A 46 -3.22 1.23 -13.72
N LYS A 47 -3.70 0.00 -13.59
CA LYS A 47 -5.01 -0.30 -13.02
C LYS A 47 -4.86 -1.15 -11.78
N ILE A 48 -5.50 -0.74 -10.69
CA ILE A 48 -5.53 -1.50 -9.44
C ILE A 48 -6.98 -1.76 -9.06
N VAL A 49 -7.30 -3.03 -8.80
CA VAL A 49 -8.62 -3.45 -8.33
C VAL A 49 -8.43 -4.19 -7.01
N LYS A 50 -9.01 -3.66 -5.95
CA LYS A 50 -9.04 -4.31 -4.64
C LYS A 50 -10.44 -4.86 -4.37
N LYS A 51 -10.50 -6.16 -4.07
CA LYS A 51 -11.71 -6.87 -3.65
C LYS A 51 -11.38 -7.70 -2.41
N GLU A 52 -11.88 -7.26 -1.27
CA GLU A 52 -11.55 -7.85 0.03
C GLU A 52 -10.02 -7.93 0.23
N CYS A 53 -9.47 -9.13 0.32
CA CYS A 53 -8.04 -9.42 0.45
C CYS A 53 -7.27 -9.48 -0.87
N GLU A 54 -7.98 -9.55 -2.00
CA GLU A 54 -7.35 -9.67 -3.32
C GLU A 54 -7.07 -8.29 -3.91
N ILE A 55 -5.82 -8.07 -4.30
CA ILE A 55 -5.35 -6.88 -5.00
C ILE A 55 -4.84 -7.33 -6.37
N GLU A 56 -5.59 -6.97 -7.41
CA GLU A 56 -5.19 -7.13 -8.80
C GLU A 56 -4.50 -5.85 -9.28
N ILE A 57 -3.29 -6.00 -9.82
CA ILE A 57 -2.51 -4.91 -10.40
C ILE A 57 -2.26 -5.24 -11.86
N SER A 58 -2.78 -4.42 -12.76
CA SER A 58 -2.54 -4.52 -14.20
C SER A 58 -1.75 -3.33 -14.67
N HIS A 59 -0.65 -3.56 -15.38
CA HIS A 59 0.19 -2.51 -15.94
C HIS A 59 0.38 -2.73 -17.44
N ASN A 60 0.02 -1.72 -18.22
CA ASN A 60 0.18 -1.71 -19.67
C ASN A 60 1.28 -0.71 -20.04
N GLU A 61 2.45 -1.24 -20.42
CA GLU A 61 3.47 -0.45 -21.13
C GLU A 61 3.34 -0.72 -22.62
N PHE A 62 2.56 0.10 -23.33
CA PHE A 62 2.38 -0.02 -24.78
C PHE A 62 1.66 -1.32 -25.21
N LYS A 63 1.27 -1.45 -26.49
CA LYS A 63 0.39 -2.52 -27.01
C LYS A 63 0.83 -3.97 -26.71
N TYR A 64 2.09 -4.21 -26.31
CA TYR A 64 2.68 -5.55 -26.22
C TYR A 64 3.33 -5.92 -24.88
N ARG A 65 3.42 -5.02 -23.88
CA ARG A 65 3.97 -5.36 -22.56
C ARG A 65 2.92 -5.17 -21.47
N ASN A 66 1.94 -6.06 -21.50
CA ASN A 66 0.92 -6.17 -20.46
C ASN A 66 1.41 -7.09 -19.36
N ARG A 67 1.31 -6.62 -18.12
CA ARG A 67 1.58 -7.41 -16.92
C ARG A 67 0.35 -7.36 -16.04
N LYS A 68 0.07 -8.47 -15.39
CA LYS A 68 -0.98 -8.57 -14.39
C LYS A 68 -0.48 -9.41 -13.22
N TRP A 69 -0.68 -8.89 -12.03
CA TRP A 69 -0.37 -9.56 -10.77
C TRP A 69 -1.64 -9.67 -9.93
N ILE A 70 -1.78 -10.78 -9.22
CA ILE A 70 -2.84 -10.98 -8.24
C ILE A 70 -2.15 -11.31 -6.92
N ILE A 71 -2.47 -10.51 -5.90
CA ILE A 71 -1.90 -10.59 -4.56
C ILE A 71 -3.05 -10.84 -3.59
N ASP A 72 -3.01 -11.97 -2.89
CA ASP A 72 -3.99 -12.31 -1.87
C ASP A 72 -3.37 -12.09 -0.49
N THR A 73 -3.66 -10.94 0.13
CA THR A 73 -3.00 -10.51 1.36
C THR A 73 -3.40 -11.33 2.59
N CYS A 74 -4.43 -12.17 2.48
CA CYS A 74 -4.95 -12.98 3.58
C CYS A 74 -4.48 -14.45 3.53
N ARG A 75 -3.63 -14.80 2.56
CA ARG A 75 -3.22 -16.19 2.33
C ARG A 75 -1.73 -16.41 2.57
N GLU A 76 -1.45 -17.54 3.23
CA GLU A 76 -0.12 -18.10 3.36
C GLU A 76 0.15 -19.24 2.35
N PRO A 77 1.42 -19.45 1.95
CA PRO A 77 2.57 -18.57 2.20
C PRO A 77 2.49 -17.28 1.39
N VAL A 78 3.28 -16.26 1.76
CA VAL A 78 3.38 -15.00 1.00
C VAL A 78 3.76 -15.29 -0.45
N HIS A 79 2.95 -14.83 -1.39
CA HIS A 79 3.12 -15.16 -2.80
C HIS A 79 2.63 -14.06 -3.74
N ILE A 80 3.08 -14.13 -4.99
CA ILE A 80 2.61 -13.31 -6.10
C ILE A 80 2.12 -14.27 -7.17
N LYS A 81 0.90 -14.08 -7.68
CA LYS A 81 0.41 -14.76 -8.88
C LYS A 81 0.63 -13.83 -10.08
N ILE A 82 1.29 -14.31 -11.13
CA ILE A 82 1.51 -13.59 -12.38
C ILE A 82 0.53 -14.16 -13.41
N ASP A 83 -0.24 -13.28 -14.05
CA ASP A 83 -1.26 -13.65 -15.03
C ASP A 83 -0.96 -13.01 -16.40
N THR A 84 -0.03 -13.61 -17.14
CA THR A 84 0.32 -13.19 -18.52
C THR A 84 0.04 -14.32 -19.52
N GLY A 85 -1.14 -14.96 -19.42
CA GLY A 85 -1.58 -16.06 -20.29
C GLY A 85 -1.33 -17.47 -19.72
N SER A 86 -0.47 -17.58 -18.70
CA SER A 86 -0.30 -18.75 -17.84
C SER A 86 -0.18 -18.25 -16.42
N VAL A 87 -0.90 -18.88 -15.47
CA VAL A 87 -0.82 -18.51 -14.05
C VAL A 87 0.44 -19.10 -13.46
N ASP A 88 1.39 -18.25 -13.10
CA ASP A 88 2.60 -18.62 -12.38
C ASP A 88 2.52 -18.11 -10.94
N VAL A 89 2.87 -18.96 -9.96
CA VAL A 89 2.80 -18.62 -8.54
C VAL A 89 4.19 -18.65 -7.94
N ILE A 90 4.71 -17.49 -7.60
CA ILE A 90 6.02 -17.33 -6.97
C ILE A 90 5.83 -17.07 -5.47
N ARG A 91 6.45 -17.90 -4.65
CA ARG A 91 6.38 -17.80 -3.19
C ARG A 91 7.61 -17.07 -2.66
N ARG A 92 7.44 -16.35 -1.55
CA ARG A 92 8.55 -15.77 -0.81
C ARG A 92 9.39 -16.89 -0.21
N GLY A 93 10.68 -16.91 -0.54
CA GLY A 93 11.64 -17.84 0.05
C GLY A 93 12.37 -17.22 1.23
N VAL A 94 13.16 -16.19 0.96
CA VAL A 94 13.96 -15.46 1.96
C VAL A 94 13.61 -13.97 1.92
N ASP A 95 14.18 -13.22 2.86
CA ASP A 95 13.99 -11.77 2.89
C ASP A 95 14.64 -11.07 1.69
N CYS A 96 13.98 -10.06 1.13
CA CYS A 96 14.46 -9.32 -0.03
C CYS A 96 15.62 -8.35 0.26
N GLN A 97 15.94 -8.11 1.52
CA GLN A 97 17.21 -7.48 1.90
C GLN A 97 18.41 -8.41 1.68
N MET A 98 18.17 -9.73 1.63
CA MET A 98 19.21 -10.76 1.55
C MET A 98 19.26 -11.47 0.19
N SER A 99 18.30 -11.19 -0.72
CA SER A 99 18.13 -11.96 -1.97
C SER A 99 17.62 -11.11 -3.13
N THR A 100 17.98 -11.56 -4.34
CA THR A 100 17.46 -11.04 -5.62
C THR A 100 16.76 -12.13 -6.42
N ASP A 101 16.14 -13.07 -5.71
CA ASP A 101 15.34 -14.13 -6.32
C ASP A 101 14.14 -13.58 -7.12
N LYS A 102 13.43 -14.50 -7.78
CA LYS A 102 12.29 -14.16 -8.64
C LYS A 102 11.21 -13.41 -7.87
N PHE A 103 10.92 -13.80 -6.63
CA PHE A 103 9.94 -13.12 -5.79
C PHE A 103 10.36 -11.67 -5.51
N CYS A 104 11.60 -11.45 -5.07
CA CYS A 104 12.09 -10.12 -4.72
C CYS A 104 12.21 -9.17 -5.92
N LYS A 105 12.52 -9.70 -7.10
CA LYS A 105 12.51 -8.94 -8.36
C LYS A 105 11.09 -8.49 -8.73
N GLU A 106 10.12 -9.39 -8.66
CA GLU A 106 8.73 -9.07 -8.97
C GLU A 106 8.11 -8.13 -7.93
N TYR A 107 8.37 -8.34 -6.64
CA TYR A 107 7.96 -7.40 -5.60
C TYR A 107 8.53 -5.99 -5.83
N SER A 108 9.83 -5.90 -6.14
CA SER A 108 10.48 -4.61 -6.41
C SER A 108 9.91 -3.92 -7.66
N LEU A 109 9.56 -4.70 -8.69
CA LEU A 109 8.90 -4.19 -9.89
C LEU A 109 7.49 -3.67 -9.61
N ILE A 110 6.67 -4.45 -8.90
CA ILE A 110 5.31 -4.06 -8.48
C ILE A 110 5.38 -2.76 -7.67
N LYS A 111 6.25 -2.72 -6.67
CA LYS A 111 6.44 -1.54 -5.81
C LYS A 111 6.80 -0.31 -6.62
N LYS A 112 7.78 -0.46 -7.53
CA LYS A 112 8.20 0.63 -8.42
C LYS A 112 7.06 1.12 -9.31
N ILE A 113 6.27 0.22 -9.91
CA ILE A 113 5.14 0.60 -10.77
C ILE A 113 4.08 1.37 -9.98
N ILE A 114 3.67 0.90 -8.79
CA ILE A 114 2.69 1.62 -7.97
C ILE A 114 3.21 3.00 -7.59
N GLN A 115 4.51 3.13 -7.28
CA GLN A 115 5.12 4.41 -6.94
C GLN A 115 5.23 5.35 -8.15
N ASP A 116 5.92 4.90 -9.19
CA ASP A 116 6.34 5.74 -10.32
C ASP A 116 5.18 6.04 -11.28
N ASP A 117 4.35 5.05 -11.59
CA ASP A 117 3.26 5.17 -12.56
C ASP A 117 1.89 5.37 -11.87
N GLY A 118 1.82 5.16 -10.55
CA GLY A 118 0.64 5.39 -9.71
C GLY A 118 0.74 6.66 -8.85
N LEU A 119 1.46 6.60 -7.73
CA LEU A 119 1.49 7.67 -6.72
C LEU A 119 1.96 9.03 -7.24
N ILE A 120 2.84 9.06 -8.25
CA ILE A 120 3.30 10.32 -8.86
C ILE A 120 2.18 10.99 -9.68
N PHE A 121 1.33 10.20 -10.34
CA PHE A 121 0.38 10.69 -11.34
C PHE A 121 -1.09 10.61 -10.93
N ALA A 122 -1.41 9.89 -9.84
CA ALA A 122 -2.77 9.74 -9.34
C ALA A 122 -3.33 11.08 -8.83
N GLU A 123 -4.57 11.38 -9.21
CA GLU A 123 -5.23 12.63 -8.89
C GLU A 123 -5.93 12.60 -7.52
N GLY A 124 -6.18 13.80 -6.97
CA GLY A 124 -6.84 13.99 -5.68
C GLY A 124 -5.93 13.82 -4.46
N SER A 125 -6.53 13.79 -3.27
CA SER A 125 -5.79 13.82 -2.00
C SER A 125 -5.36 12.43 -1.54
N LYS A 126 -4.06 12.23 -1.28
CA LYS A 126 -3.53 11.00 -0.67
C LYS A 126 -4.24 10.61 0.65
N THR A 127 -4.82 11.56 1.37
CA THR A 127 -5.49 11.32 2.66
C THR A 127 -6.95 10.91 2.52
N GLU A 128 -7.53 10.98 1.32
CA GLU A 128 -8.93 10.66 1.04
C GLU A 128 -9.01 9.35 0.26
N LEU A 129 -9.54 8.28 0.88
CA LEU A 129 -9.60 6.96 0.27
C LEU A 129 -10.41 6.93 -1.03
N GLU A 130 -11.36 7.85 -1.20
CA GLU A 130 -12.17 7.93 -2.41
C GLU A 130 -11.43 8.54 -3.61
N SER A 131 -10.34 9.27 -3.38
CA SER A 131 -9.51 9.81 -4.46
C SER A 131 -8.66 8.72 -5.11
N ASP A 132 -8.25 8.94 -6.35
CA ASP A 132 -7.37 8.00 -7.05
C ASP A 132 -6.01 7.89 -6.36
N HIS A 133 -5.49 9.00 -5.82
CA HIS A 133 -4.27 9.01 -5.04
C HIS A 133 -4.42 8.19 -3.74
N GLY A 134 -5.52 8.38 -3.01
CA GLY A 134 -5.79 7.64 -1.77
C GLY A 134 -5.95 6.14 -2.01
N LYS A 135 -6.69 5.72 -3.06
CA LYS A 135 -6.80 4.31 -3.49
C LYS A 135 -5.44 3.71 -3.81
N THR A 136 -4.65 4.42 -4.61
CA THR A 136 -3.31 3.98 -5.01
C THR A 136 -2.38 3.87 -3.80
N TYR A 137 -2.44 4.82 -2.86
CA TYR A 137 -1.67 4.80 -1.62
C TYR A 137 -2.07 3.66 -0.69
N CYS A 138 -3.38 3.42 -0.54
CA CYS A 138 -3.88 2.27 0.19
C CYS A 138 -3.32 0.95 -0.40
N SER A 139 -3.41 0.77 -1.73
CA SER A 139 -2.84 -0.41 -2.40
C SER A 139 -1.34 -0.55 -2.18
N TYR A 140 -0.57 0.54 -2.28
CA TYR A 140 0.86 0.53 -2.00
C TYR A 140 1.16 0.01 -0.60
N VAL A 141 0.45 0.52 0.42
CA VAL A 141 0.67 0.12 1.81
C VAL A 141 0.33 -1.36 2.00
N LEU A 142 -0.83 -1.83 1.54
CA LEU A 142 -1.23 -3.22 1.74
C LEU A 142 -0.23 -4.19 1.06
N VAL A 143 0.20 -3.87 -0.15
CA VAL A 143 1.18 -4.65 -0.90
C VAL A 143 2.56 -4.65 -0.23
N ASP A 144 3.05 -3.51 0.25
CA ASP A 144 4.35 -3.40 0.94
C ASP A 144 4.36 -4.18 2.26
N GLN A 145 3.25 -4.17 3.00
CA GLN A 145 3.14 -4.91 4.26
C GLN A 145 3.10 -6.43 4.01
N TYR A 146 2.31 -6.89 3.03
CA TYR A 146 2.21 -8.30 2.71
C TYR A 146 3.49 -8.84 2.05
N LEU A 147 3.90 -8.28 0.91
CA LEU A 147 5.04 -8.78 0.13
C LEU A 147 6.39 -8.41 0.74
N GLY A 148 6.49 -7.23 1.35
CA GLY A 148 7.73 -6.72 1.94
C GLY A 148 7.94 -7.21 3.38
N LYS A 149 6.89 -7.20 4.21
CA LYS A 149 7.02 -7.51 5.65
C LYS A 149 6.38 -8.83 6.08
N SER A 150 5.85 -9.60 5.14
CA SER A 150 5.15 -10.87 5.43
C SER A 150 3.96 -10.71 6.37
N LEU A 151 3.33 -9.53 6.41
CA LEU A 151 2.12 -9.33 7.20
C LEU A 151 0.92 -9.95 6.46
N VAL A 152 0.44 -11.10 6.96
CA VAL A 152 -0.80 -11.72 6.50
C VAL A 152 -1.98 -11.06 7.20
N MET A 153 -2.92 -10.55 6.43
CA MET A 153 -4.06 -9.79 6.95
C MET A 153 -5.25 -10.72 7.22
N THR A 154 -6.11 -10.34 8.15
CA THR A 154 -7.28 -11.10 8.57
C THR A 154 -8.41 -10.13 8.89
N LYS A 155 -9.63 -10.45 8.45
CA LYS A 155 -10.82 -9.63 8.74
C LYS A 155 -11.06 -9.55 10.25
N GLY A 156 -11.43 -8.38 10.75
CA GLY A 156 -11.73 -8.14 12.16
C GLY A 156 -10.52 -7.75 13.03
N PHE A 157 -9.31 -7.70 12.45
CA PHE A 157 -8.13 -7.14 13.12
C PHE A 157 -8.00 -5.65 12.86
N ASP A 158 -7.33 -4.96 13.79
CA ASP A 158 -7.01 -3.54 13.68
C ASP A 158 -5.71 -3.30 12.89
N TYR A 159 -5.81 -2.50 11.86
CA TYR A 159 -4.75 -2.10 10.93
C TYR A 159 -4.49 -0.60 10.93
N ASP A 160 -5.09 0.19 11.83
CA ASP A 160 -4.95 1.65 11.81
C ASP A 160 -3.49 2.12 11.95
N TYR A 161 -2.65 1.31 12.60
CA TYR A 161 -1.20 1.53 12.67
C TYR A 161 -0.49 1.53 11.30
N LEU A 162 -1.11 0.99 10.25
CA LEU A 162 -0.57 1.01 8.89
C LEU A 162 -0.58 2.41 8.27
N MET A 163 -1.50 3.28 8.71
CA MET A 163 -1.69 4.65 8.21
C MET A 163 -1.29 5.71 9.24
N ALA A 164 -0.86 5.30 10.44
CA ALA A 164 -0.35 6.21 11.46
C ALA A 164 0.93 6.89 10.95
N ASP A 165 0.90 8.23 10.90
CA ASP A 165 2.07 9.02 10.52
C ASP A 165 3.18 8.83 11.56
N LYS A 166 4.40 8.49 11.13
CA LYS A 166 5.54 8.18 12.02
C LYS A 166 6.10 9.41 12.73
N THR A 167 5.40 10.54 12.67
CA THR A 167 5.78 11.84 13.25
C THR A 167 5.45 11.98 14.74
N SER A 168 4.99 10.93 15.42
CA SER A 168 4.75 10.92 16.88
C SER A 168 5.70 10.07 17.72
N THR A 169 6.71 9.40 17.15
CA THR A 169 7.80 8.77 17.93
C THR A 169 8.91 9.78 18.23
N GLY A 170 8.54 10.79 19.00
CA GLY A 170 9.39 11.85 19.53
C GLY A 170 8.95 12.27 20.91
N LYS A 171 8.60 11.31 21.78
CA LYS A 171 8.51 11.55 23.23
C LYS A 171 8.93 10.29 23.98
N LYS A 172 10.04 10.43 24.71
CA LYS A 172 10.51 9.46 25.68
C LYS A 172 9.54 9.37 26.87
N GLU A 173 9.53 8.16 27.42
CA GLU A 173 9.25 7.74 28.80
C GLU A 173 7.80 7.44 29.23
N GLY A 174 7.65 6.17 29.63
CA GLY A 174 6.53 5.56 30.33
C GLY A 174 6.82 4.06 30.46
N ALA A 175 7.58 3.68 31.48
CA ALA A 175 8.13 2.34 31.70
C ALA A 175 7.09 1.22 31.70
N SER A 176 7.41 0.12 31.02
CA SER A 176 6.94 -1.21 31.41
C SER A 176 8.11 -2.18 31.27
N ASN A 177 8.53 -2.75 32.40
CA ASN A 177 9.66 -3.65 32.52
C ASN A 177 9.35 -4.97 31.79
N VAL A 178 10.05 -5.24 30.70
CA VAL A 178 10.22 -6.60 30.17
C VAL A 178 11.71 -6.83 29.99
N SER A 179 12.31 -7.54 30.95
CA SER A 179 13.66 -8.07 30.81
C SER A 179 13.60 -9.32 29.94
N ILE A 180 14.20 -9.26 28.75
CA ILE A 180 14.38 -10.42 27.86
C ILE A 180 15.71 -11.07 28.22
N ASP A 181 15.65 -12.31 28.71
CA ASP A 181 16.80 -13.18 28.92
C ASP A 181 17.43 -13.53 27.56
N PRO A 182 18.71 -13.20 27.30
CA PRO A 182 19.35 -13.44 26.01
C PRO A 182 19.67 -14.92 25.71
N ASN A 183 19.34 -15.88 26.57
CA ASN A 183 19.71 -17.29 26.38
C ASN A 183 18.55 -18.31 26.30
N SER A 184 17.30 -17.86 26.18
CA SER A 184 16.15 -18.77 26.07
C SER A 184 15.62 -18.83 24.64
N GLY A 185 16.20 -19.73 23.84
CA GLY A 185 15.64 -20.12 22.54
C GLY A 185 14.37 -20.96 22.72
N LYS A 186 13.23 -20.29 22.98
CA LYS A 186 11.85 -20.79 22.82
C LYS A 186 10.86 -19.65 23.11
N ALA A 187 9.97 -19.37 22.17
CA ALA A 187 8.79 -18.54 22.40
C ALA A 187 7.60 -19.48 22.61
N ASP A 188 7.00 -19.43 23.81
CA ASP A 188 5.67 -19.97 24.06
C ASP A 188 4.70 -18.78 24.14
N PHE A 189 3.80 -18.74 23.14
CA PHE A 189 2.61 -17.90 22.89
C PHE A 189 2.59 -16.44 23.36
#